data_AF-K1TGZ3-F1
#
_entry.id   AF-K1TGZ3-F1
#
_cell.length_a   1.000
_cell.length_b   1.000
_cell.length_c   1.000
_cell.angle_alpha   90.00
_cell.angle_beta   90.00
_cell.angle_gamma   90.00
#
_symmetry.space_group_name_H-M   'P 1'
#
loop_
_entity.id
_entity.type
_entity.pdbx_description
1 polymer ?
#
loop_
_entity_poly.entity_id
_entity_poly.type
_entity_poly.pdbx_seq_one_letter_code
_entity_poly.pdbx_strand_id
1 'polypeptide(L)'
;NQYARLDRMEDFAEQIAPCRTFVFLHELEPLINNNLIKGGDLDNAIVIVENRISDEELDRLSKIFDKRDVQVNEGYLNNLRLRFPNEPSRHKLLDMIGDLALIGQRIRGRIVAYKPGHAANTEFAKMIRKEIKRGGTRPMFRIDPAAKPLYDINQIKRLLPHRPPFCWWTR
;
A
#
# COMPACT_ATOMS: atom_id res chain seq x y z
N ASN A 1 -4.77 21.84 3.68
CA ASN A 1 -3.74 21.38 2.70
C ASN A 1 -4.12 20.04 2.12
N GLN A 2 -4.38 19.96 0.81
CA GLN A 2 -4.86 18.73 0.12
C GLN A 2 -3.73 17.92 -0.55
N TYR A 3 -2.47 18.25 -0.25
CA TYR A 3 -1.30 17.62 -0.84
C TYR A 3 -0.52 16.83 0.22
N ALA A 4 0.04 15.71 -0.19
CA ALA A 4 0.97 14.91 0.61
C ALA A 4 2.18 14.52 -0.27
N ARG A 5 3.36 14.51 0.34
CA ARG A 5 4.62 14.16 -0.30
C ARG A 5 5.46 13.36 0.68
N LEU A 6 6.12 12.32 0.16
CA LEU A 6 7.12 11.54 0.87
C LEU A 6 8.38 11.51 0.00
N ASP A 7 9.46 12.11 0.49
CA ASP A 7 10.73 12.18 -0.25
C ASP A 7 11.63 10.97 0.04
N ARG A 8 11.63 10.50 1.29
CA ARG A 8 12.48 9.42 1.77
C ARG A 8 11.64 8.34 2.43
N MET A 9 11.97 7.08 2.17
CA MET A 9 11.22 5.96 2.76
C MET A 9 11.47 5.80 4.27
N GLU A 10 12.59 6.34 4.77
CA GLU A 10 12.89 6.37 6.21
C GLU A 10 11.82 7.13 7.00
N ASP A 11 11.27 8.19 6.42
CA ASP A 11 10.25 9.05 7.06
C ASP A 11 8.86 8.39 7.10
N PHE A 12 8.67 7.26 6.40
CA PHE A 12 7.37 6.61 6.25
C PHE A 12 6.73 6.27 7.59
N ALA A 13 7.52 5.72 8.52
CA ALA A 13 7.04 5.25 9.82
C ALA A 13 6.48 6.37 10.70
N GLU A 14 7.08 7.56 10.63
CA GLU A 14 6.69 8.70 11.46
C GLU A 14 5.64 9.57 10.78
N GLN A 15 5.75 9.75 9.46
CA GLN A 15 4.97 10.75 8.73
C GLN A 15 3.71 10.22 8.04
N ILE A 16 3.68 8.93 7.67
CA ILE A 16 2.63 8.36 6.81
C ILE A 16 1.94 7.16 7.47
N ALA A 17 2.69 6.22 8.03
CA ALA A 17 2.16 5.02 8.69
C ALA A 17 1.09 5.30 9.78
N PRO A 18 1.19 6.36 10.62
CA PRO A 18 0.17 6.63 11.63
C PRO A 18 -1.13 7.26 11.09
N CYS A 19 -1.25 7.53 9.79
CA CYS A 19 -2.42 8.22 9.24
C CYS A 19 -3.64 7.30 9.15
N ARG A 20 -4.73 7.67 9.82
CA ARG A 20 -5.97 6.88 9.85
C ARG A 20 -6.81 7.05 8.59
N THR A 21 -7.67 6.07 8.36
CA THR A 21 -8.68 6.14 7.29
C THR A 21 -9.71 7.21 7.60
N PHE A 22 -10.37 7.69 6.55
CA PHE A 22 -11.41 8.70 6.68
C PHE A 22 -12.65 8.30 5.88
N VAL A 23 -13.81 8.71 6.38
CA VAL A 23 -15.12 8.46 5.77
C VAL A 23 -15.93 9.74 5.81
N PHE A 24 -16.75 9.97 4.78
CA PHE A 24 -17.69 11.07 4.79
C PHE A 24 -18.96 10.69 5.56
N LEU A 25 -19.49 11.65 6.32
CA LEU A 25 -20.66 11.40 7.16
C LEU A 25 -21.86 10.87 6.38
N HIS A 26 -22.12 11.42 5.19
CA HIS A 26 -23.25 11.00 4.34
C HIS A 26 -23.07 9.60 3.74
N GLU A 27 -21.83 9.09 3.64
CA GLU A 27 -21.55 7.73 3.18
C GLU A 27 -21.72 6.69 4.30
N LEU A 28 -21.72 7.15 5.55
CA LEU A 28 -21.68 6.27 6.70
C LEU A 28 -23.02 5.54 6.91
N GLU A 29 -24.16 6.23 6.75
CA GLU A 29 -25.50 5.62 6.78
C GLU A 29 -25.70 4.49 5.73
N PRO A 30 -25.46 4.72 4.42
CA PRO A 30 -25.61 3.65 3.43
C PRO A 30 -24.64 2.49 3.68
N LEU A 31 -23.44 2.76 4.17
CA LEU A 31 -22.47 1.70 4.46
C LEU A 31 -22.87 0.86 5.69
N ILE A 32 -23.49 1.47 6.71
CA ILE A 32 -24.08 0.75 7.85
C ILE A 32 -25.26 -0.11 7.40
N ASN A 33 -26.17 0.47 6.60
CA ASN A 33 -27.33 -0.25 6.06
C ASN A 33 -26.92 -1.46 5.22
N ASN A 34 -25.80 -1.37 4.52
CA ASN A 34 -25.22 -2.47 3.75
C ASN A 34 -24.31 -3.40 4.57
N ASN A 35 -24.26 -3.25 5.90
CA ASN A 35 -23.46 -4.09 6.80
C ASN A 35 -21.93 -4.05 6.51
N LEU A 36 -21.42 -3.00 5.88
CA LEU A 36 -20.02 -2.89 5.44
C LEU A 36 -19.08 -2.30 6.51
N ILE A 37 -19.61 -1.65 7.56
CA ILE A 37 -18.83 -0.99 8.63
C ILE A 37 -19.14 -1.64 9.99
N LYS A 38 -19.15 -2.97 10.06
CA LYS A 38 -19.39 -3.69 11.33
C LYS A 38 -18.24 -3.59 12.34
N GLY A 39 -17.05 -3.19 11.87
CA GLY A 39 -15.85 -3.01 12.72
C GLY A 39 -15.37 -1.56 12.83
N GLY A 40 -16.12 -0.61 12.26
CA GLY A 40 -15.75 0.80 12.32
C GLY A 40 -16.25 1.42 13.62
N ASP A 41 -15.34 1.61 14.57
CA ASP A 41 -15.56 2.51 15.69
C ASP A 41 -15.17 3.95 15.27
N LEU A 42 -15.86 4.94 15.83
CA LEU A 42 -15.55 6.36 15.70
C LEU A 42 -14.12 6.71 16.17
N ASP A 43 -13.44 5.82 16.92
CA ASP A 43 -12.05 6.01 17.36
C ASP A 43 -11.00 5.57 16.31
N ASN A 44 -11.41 4.77 15.33
CA ASN A 44 -10.49 4.21 14.34
C ASN A 44 -10.44 5.04 13.06
N ALA A 45 -11.54 5.72 12.71
CA ALA A 45 -11.68 6.46 11.46
C ALA A 45 -12.01 7.93 11.71
N ILE A 46 -11.46 8.80 10.86
CA ILE A 46 -11.78 10.23 10.85
C ILE A 46 -13.08 10.41 10.07
N VAL A 47 -14.09 11.02 10.68
CA VAL A 47 -15.36 11.30 9.99
C VAL A 47 -15.42 12.77 9.60
N ILE A 48 -15.58 13.02 8.30
CA ILE A 48 -15.61 14.35 7.70
C ILE A 48 -17.06 14.77 7.45
N VAL A 49 -17.39 15.98 7.89
CA VAL A 49 -18.71 16.60 7.79
C VAL A 49 -18.64 17.72 6.75
N GLU A 50 -19.24 17.50 5.58
CA GLU A 50 -19.23 18.49 4.48
C GLU A 50 -20.37 19.51 4.60
N ASN A 51 -21.54 19.06 5.08
CA ASN A 51 -22.74 19.88 5.20
C ASN A 51 -23.11 20.09 6.67
N ARG A 52 -23.77 21.21 6.97
CA ARG A 52 -24.35 21.41 8.31
C ARG A 52 -25.44 20.37 8.54
N ILE A 53 -25.29 19.61 9.61
CA ILE A 53 -26.22 18.57 10.07
C ILE A 53 -27.15 19.13 11.14
N SER A 54 -28.35 18.56 11.22
CA SER A 54 -29.31 18.89 12.28
C SER A 54 -28.97 18.16 13.58
N ASP A 55 -29.43 18.69 14.72
CA ASP A 55 -29.23 18.04 16.02
C ASP A 55 -29.86 16.63 16.06
N GLU A 56 -30.92 16.40 15.28
CA GLU A 56 -31.59 15.10 15.16
C GLU A 56 -30.72 14.03 14.49
N GLU A 57 -29.96 14.40 13.45
CA GLU A 57 -29.03 13.51 12.77
C GLU A 57 -27.85 13.16 13.68
N LEU A 58 -27.37 14.15 14.45
CA LEU A 58 -26.34 13.94 15.47
C LEU A 58 -26.77 12.92 16.52
N ASP A 59 -28.00 13.04 17.02
CA ASP A 59 -28.59 12.13 18.01
C ASP A 59 -28.74 10.70 17.47
N ARG A 60 -29.06 10.54 16.19
CA ARG A 60 -29.11 9.21 15.54
C ARG A 60 -27.73 8.58 15.49
N LEU A 61 -26.72 9.33 15.08
CA LEU A 61 -25.35 8.85 15.01
C LEU A 61 -24.81 8.48 16.40
N SER A 62 -25.09 9.30 17.40
CA SER A 62 -24.76 9.04 18.81
C SER A 62 -25.32 7.69 19.30
N LYS A 63 -26.57 7.36 18.94
CA LYS A 63 -27.19 6.07 19.26
C LYS A 63 -26.59 4.90 18.50
N ILE A 64 -26.25 5.08 17.22
CA ILE A 64 -25.67 4.03 16.37
C ILE A 64 -24.29 3.63 16.88
N PHE A 65 -23.50 4.60 17.33
CA PHE A 65 -22.11 4.37 17.75
C PHE A 65 -21.92 4.30 19.27
N ASP A 66 -23.01 4.38 20.06
CA ASP A 66 -22.99 4.36 21.52
C ASP A 66 -22.03 5.40 22.15
N LYS A 67 -21.93 6.60 21.53
CA LYS A 67 -21.05 7.69 22.00
C LYS A 67 -21.82 8.98 22.25
N ARG A 68 -21.73 9.48 23.47
CA ARG A 68 -22.50 10.63 23.97
C ARG A 68 -21.89 12.01 23.69
N ASP A 69 -20.61 12.08 23.30
CA ASP A 69 -19.84 13.34 23.17
C ASP A 69 -19.47 13.70 21.72
N VAL A 70 -20.32 13.31 20.77
CA VAL A 70 -20.10 13.64 19.36
C VAL A 70 -20.37 15.12 19.13
N GLN A 71 -19.33 15.89 18.82
CA GLN A 71 -19.43 17.31 18.43
C GLN A 71 -18.82 17.52 17.05
N VAL A 72 -19.29 18.52 16.30
CA VAL A 72 -18.66 18.91 15.03
C VAL A 72 -17.71 20.06 15.29
N ASN A 73 -16.42 19.85 15.04
CA ASN A 73 -15.41 20.89 15.14
C ASN A 73 -14.70 21.05 13.79
N GLU A 74 -14.72 22.26 13.23
CA GLU A 74 -14.06 22.60 11.96
C GLU A 74 -14.35 21.64 10.78
N GLY A 75 -15.53 21.02 10.74
CA GLY A 75 -15.92 20.07 9.68
C GLY A 75 -15.49 18.62 9.93
N TYR A 76 -15.01 18.29 11.13
CA TYR A 76 -14.73 16.91 11.55
C TYR A 76 -15.56 16.56 12.78
N LEU A 77 -15.90 15.29 12.96
CA LEU A 77 -16.47 14.81 14.22
C LEU A 77 -15.34 14.68 15.27
N ASN A 78 -15.53 15.33 16.41
CA ASN A 78 -14.51 15.61 17.43
C ASN A 78 -14.11 14.38 18.28
N ASN A 79 -14.50 13.17 17.86
CA ASN A 79 -14.16 11.95 18.57
C ASN A 79 -12.64 11.71 18.60
N LEU A 80 -11.89 12.32 17.67
CA LEU A 80 -10.45 12.12 17.51
C LEU A 80 -9.71 13.42 17.19
N ARG A 81 -8.62 13.67 17.93
CA ARG A 81 -7.64 14.69 17.56
C ARG A 81 -6.88 14.23 16.30
N LEU A 82 -6.88 15.06 15.26
CA LEU A 82 -6.07 14.85 14.06
C LEU A 82 -4.59 14.82 14.44
N ARG A 83 -3.86 13.81 13.95
CA ARG A 83 -2.41 13.68 14.14
C ARG A 83 -1.68 14.66 13.24
N PHE A 84 -2.22 14.87 12.03
CA PHE A 84 -1.68 15.81 11.05
C PHE A 84 -2.78 16.69 10.44
N PRO A 85 -2.49 17.97 10.14
CA PRO A 85 -3.46 18.86 9.47
C PRO A 85 -3.89 18.38 8.07
N ASN A 86 -3.09 17.53 7.42
CA ASN A 86 -3.36 16.94 6.10
C ASN A 86 -3.46 15.41 6.14
N GLU A 87 -3.90 14.85 7.26
CA GLU A 87 -4.03 13.39 7.48
C GLU A 87 -4.82 12.66 6.38
N PRO A 88 -5.97 13.17 5.87
CA PRO A 88 -6.69 12.51 4.77
C PRO A 88 -5.87 12.39 3.48
N SER A 89 -5.04 13.39 3.18
CA SER A 89 -4.16 13.37 1.99
C SER A 89 -2.99 12.40 2.17
N ARG A 90 -2.46 12.29 3.39
CA ARG A 90 -1.40 11.33 3.73
C ARG A 90 -1.91 9.89 3.74
N HIS A 91 -3.15 9.64 4.16
CA HIS A 91 -3.76 8.33 4.08
C HIS A 91 -3.90 7.86 2.63
N LYS A 92 -4.33 8.72 1.70
CA LYS A 92 -4.32 8.38 0.26
C LYS A 92 -2.93 8.05 -0.29
N LEU A 93 -1.89 8.66 0.25
CA LEU A 93 -0.51 8.32 -0.09
C LEU A 93 -0.12 6.95 0.49
N LEU A 94 -0.53 6.65 1.73
CA LEU A 94 -0.37 5.33 2.36
C LEU A 94 -1.04 4.24 1.52
N ASP A 95 -2.28 4.45 1.08
CA ASP A 95 -3.03 3.55 0.21
C ASP A 95 -2.28 3.27 -1.09
N MET A 96 -1.78 4.32 -1.74
CA MET A 96 -1.00 4.19 -2.96
C MET A 96 0.30 3.40 -2.75
N ILE A 97 1.00 3.63 -1.63
CA ILE A 97 2.20 2.86 -1.28
C ILE A 97 1.84 1.39 -1.09
N GLY A 98 0.71 1.10 -0.43
CA GLY A 98 0.19 -0.26 -0.24
C GLY A 98 -0.15 -0.95 -1.55
N ASP A 99 -0.92 -0.28 -2.42
CA ASP A 99 -1.33 -0.81 -3.73
C ASP A 99 -0.10 -1.11 -4.62
N LEU A 100 0.91 -0.25 -4.59
CA LEU A 100 2.15 -0.43 -5.35
C LEU A 100 3.05 -1.52 -4.75
N ALA A 101 2.99 -1.77 -3.44
CA ALA A 101 3.74 -2.87 -2.84
C ALA A 101 3.33 -4.24 -3.41
N LEU A 102 2.09 -4.38 -3.91
CA LEU A 102 1.59 -5.60 -4.55
C LEU A 102 2.30 -5.96 -5.88
N ILE A 103 3.10 -5.05 -6.45
CA ILE A 103 3.92 -5.32 -7.64
C ILE A 103 4.99 -6.38 -7.35
N GLY A 104 5.42 -6.52 -6.09
CA GLY A 104 6.40 -7.50 -5.63
C GLY A 104 7.85 -7.14 -5.96
N GLN A 105 8.12 -5.92 -6.44
CA GLN A 105 9.46 -5.41 -6.70
C GLN A 105 9.57 -3.96 -6.21
N ARG A 106 10.78 -3.58 -5.75
CA ARG A 106 11.05 -2.21 -5.32
C ARG A 106 11.11 -1.30 -6.55
N ILE A 107 10.25 -0.28 -6.58
CA ILE A 107 10.26 0.74 -7.62
C ILE A 107 11.31 1.79 -7.24
N ARG A 108 12.23 2.06 -8.16
CA ARG A 108 13.18 3.18 -8.05
C ARG A 108 12.75 4.27 -9.03
N GLY A 109 12.02 5.26 -8.53
CA GLY A 109 11.52 6.36 -9.35
C GLY A 109 10.63 7.32 -8.57
N ARG A 110 10.18 8.38 -9.25
CA ARG A 110 9.21 9.33 -8.70
C ARG A 110 7.83 9.00 -9.23
N ILE A 111 6.87 8.84 -8.32
CA ILE A 111 5.46 8.63 -8.65
C ILE A 111 4.71 9.91 -8.31
N VAL A 112 3.84 10.35 -9.22
CA VAL A 112 2.95 11.50 -9.03
C VAL A 112 1.56 11.05 -9.42
N ALA A 113 0.60 11.24 -8.54
CA ALA A 113 -0.80 10.96 -8.81
C ALA A 113 -1.67 12.16 -8.45
N TYR A 114 -2.70 12.38 -9.24
CA TYR A 114 -3.71 13.40 -9.01
C TYR A 114 -5.03 12.69 -8.74
N LYS A 115 -5.65 12.97 -7.58
CA LYS A 115 -6.88 12.31 -7.12
C LYS A 115 -6.78 10.77 -7.19
N PRO A 116 -5.78 10.15 -6.52
CA PRO A 116 -5.59 8.71 -6.56
C PRO A 116 -6.76 7.96 -5.91
N GLY A 117 -7.01 6.75 -6.41
CA GLY A 117 -7.97 5.80 -5.86
C GLY A 117 -7.54 4.37 -6.16
N HIS A 118 -8.04 3.42 -5.38
CA HIS A 118 -7.56 2.02 -5.42
C HIS A 118 -7.65 1.39 -6.81
N ALA A 119 -8.73 1.64 -7.56
CA ALA A 119 -8.88 1.10 -8.92
C ALA A 119 -7.78 1.61 -9.86
N ALA A 120 -7.54 2.92 -9.87
CA ALA A 120 -6.51 3.53 -10.71
C ALA A 120 -5.09 3.09 -10.30
N ASN A 121 -4.82 3.01 -8.99
CA ASN A 121 -3.54 2.54 -8.46
C ASN A 121 -3.28 1.08 -8.86
N THR A 122 -4.30 0.22 -8.74
CA THR A 122 -4.21 -1.20 -9.08
C THR A 122 -3.98 -1.41 -10.58
N GLU A 123 -4.68 -0.68 -11.44
CA GLU A 123 -4.45 -0.74 -12.89
C GLU A 123 -3.05 -0.25 -13.26
N PHE A 124 -2.60 0.85 -12.65
CA PHE A 124 -1.23 1.33 -12.83
C PHE A 124 -0.18 0.30 -12.36
N ALA A 125 -0.42 -0.35 -11.22
CA ALA A 125 0.44 -1.42 -10.72
C ALA A 125 0.49 -2.63 -11.67
N LYS A 126 -0.66 -3.03 -12.24
CA LYS A 126 -0.72 -4.08 -13.27
C LYS A 126 0.08 -3.71 -14.51
N MET A 127 -0.01 -2.46 -14.96
CA MET A 127 0.77 -1.95 -16.10
C MET A 127 2.27 -2.03 -15.83
N ILE A 128 2.72 -1.55 -14.67
CA ILE A 128 4.13 -1.64 -14.26
C ILE A 128 4.58 -3.11 -14.23
N ARG A 129 3.80 -3.98 -13.60
CA ARG A 129 4.12 -5.41 -13.49
C ARG A 129 4.23 -6.08 -14.86
N LYS A 130 3.37 -5.72 -15.82
CA LYS A 130 3.42 -6.22 -17.20
C LYS A 130 4.72 -5.77 -17.89
N GLU A 131 5.12 -4.53 -17.69
CA GLU A 131 6.35 -3.99 -18.28
C GLU A 131 7.60 -4.61 -17.66
N ILE A 132 7.61 -4.82 -16.35
CA ILE A 132 8.69 -5.54 -15.66
C ILE A 132 8.83 -6.97 -16.21
N LYS A 133 7.70 -7.68 -16.42
CA LYS A 133 7.72 -9.03 -17.02
C LYS A 133 8.28 -9.02 -18.45
N ARG A 134 7.96 -8.00 -19.25
CA ARG A 134 8.51 -7.84 -20.62
C ARG A 134 10.02 -7.55 -20.61
N GLY A 135 10.48 -6.72 -19.67
CA GLY A 135 11.91 -6.41 -19.50
C GLY A 135 12.73 -7.56 -18.91
N GLY A 136 12.12 -8.37 -18.04
CA GLY A 136 12.76 -9.50 -17.34
C GLY A 136 13.11 -10.70 -18.23
N THR A 137 12.59 -10.77 -19.46
CA THR A 137 12.95 -11.80 -20.44
C THR A 137 14.29 -11.52 -21.14
N ARG A 138 14.99 -10.42 -20.79
CA ARG A 138 16.37 -10.22 -21.22
C ARG A 138 17.27 -10.97 -20.24
N PRO A 139 17.91 -12.09 -20.62
CA PRO A 139 18.92 -12.68 -19.76
C PRO A 139 19.97 -11.60 -19.46
N MET A 140 20.26 -11.38 -18.17
CA MET A 140 21.29 -10.45 -17.74
C MET A 140 22.68 -10.88 -18.26
N PHE A 141 22.82 -12.15 -18.64
CA PHE A 141 24.00 -12.71 -19.27
C PHE A 141 23.80 -12.78 -20.79
N ARG A 142 24.60 -12.01 -21.53
CA ARG A 142 24.87 -12.30 -22.94
C ARG A 142 25.84 -13.46 -22.97
N ILE A 143 25.34 -14.68 -23.13
CA ILE A 143 26.18 -15.83 -23.42
C ILE A 143 26.56 -15.71 -24.90
N ASP A 144 27.83 -15.47 -25.19
CA ASP A 144 28.38 -15.59 -26.54
C ASP A 144 28.71 -17.07 -26.78
N PRO A 145 27.96 -17.79 -27.65
CA PRO A 145 28.20 -19.20 -27.91
C PRO A 145 29.53 -19.47 -28.64
N ALA A 146 30.12 -18.44 -29.26
CA ALA A 146 31.39 -18.54 -29.97
C ALA A 146 32.58 -18.17 -29.06
N ALA A 147 32.33 -17.63 -27.86
CA ALA A 147 33.39 -17.35 -26.92
C ALA A 147 34.05 -18.65 -26.46
N LYS A 148 35.39 -18.65 -26.44
CA LYS A 148 36.17 -19.79 -25.95
C LYS A 148 35.74 -20.11 -24.51
N PRO A 149 35.34 -21.36 -24.20
CA PRO A 149 34.95 -21.71 -22.85
C PRO A 149 36.10 -21.47 -21.87
N LEU A 150 35.79 -20.86 -20.72
CA LEU A 150 36.78 -20.54 -19.68
C LEU A 150 37.48 -21.79 -19.12
N TYR A 151 36.77 -22.93 -19.13
CA TYR A 151 37.31 -24.21 -18.70
C TYR A 151 36.93 -25.32 -19.68
N ASP A 152 37.91 -26.16 -20.00
CA ASP A 152 37.69 -27.43 -20.69
C ASP A 152 37.09 -28.48 -19.73
N ILE A 153 36.44 -29.51 -20.28
CA ILE A 153 35.82 -30.62 -19.54
C ILE A 153 36.82 -31.23 -18.54
N ASN A 154 38.09 -31.37 -18.93
CA ASN A 154 39.15 -31.94 -18.09
C ASN A 154 39.62 -31.00 -16.97
N GLN A 155 39.40 -29.69 -17.11
CA GLN A 155 39.71 -28.69 -16.09
C GLN A 155 38.57 -28.60 -15.06
N ILE A 156 37.31 -28.64 -15.51
CA ILE A 156 36.13 -28.70 -14.63
C ILE A 156 36.18 -29.96 -13.76
N LYS A 157 36.52 -31.11 -14.35
CA LYS A 157 36.73 -32.35 -13.60
C LYS A 157 37.74 -32.13 -12.48
N ARG A 158 38.89 -31.51 -12.72
CA ARG A 158 39.91 -31.29 -11.67
C ARG A 158 39.47 -30.37 -10.53
N LEU A 159 38.55 -29.44 -10.77
CA LEU A 159 38.04 -28.51 -9.75
C LEU A 159 36.97 -29.14 -8.85
N LEU A 160 36.18 -30.07 -9.38
CA LEU A 160 35.16 -30.78 -8.63
C LEU A 160 35.73 -32.11 -8.12
N PRO A 161 35.59 -32.47 -6.83
CA PRO A 161 36.00 -33.78 -6.36
C PRO A 161 35.13 -34.85 -7.04
N HIS A 162 35.65 -35.42 -8.12
CA HIS A 162 35.03 -36.50 -8.88
C HIS A 162 35.65 -37.80 -8.39
N ARG A 163 34.86 -38.62 -7.69
CA ARG A 163 35.23 -40.01 -7.37
C ARG A 163 34.37 -40.93 -8.26
N PRO A 164 34.94 -41.55 -9.31
CA PRO A 164 34.26 -42.64 -10.02
C PRO A 164 34.32 -43.94 -9.19
N PRO A 165 33.28 -44.79 -9.19
CA PRO A 165 31.97 -44.66 -9.84
C PRO A 165 30.96 -43.89 -8.97
N PHE A 166 29.93 -43.31 -9.60
CA PHE A 166 28.81 -42.63 -8.93
C PHE A 166 28.02 -43.62 -8.04
N CYS A 167 28.48 -43.81 -6.81
CA CYS A 167 27.70 -44.37 -5.71
C CYS A 167 27.57 -43.29 -4.64
N TRP A 168 26.43 -42.61 -4.62
CA TRP A 168 25.98 -41.90 -3.44
C TRP A 168 25.57 -42.97 -2.41
N TRP A 169 26.31 -43.03 -1.30
CA TRP A 169 25.84 -43.49 0.00
C TRP A 169 25.33 -44.95 0.11
N THR A 170 26.24 -45.86 0.52
CA THR A 170 25.93 -46.88 1.55
C THR A 170 27.10 -47.01 2.52
N ARG A 171 27.12 -46.13 3.53
CA ARG A 171 27.37 -46.44 4.95
C ARG A 171 27.46 -45.16 5.77
#